data_AF-A0A8J1Y3J0-F1
#
_entry.id   AF-A0A8J1Y3J0-F1
#
_cell.length_a   1.000
_cell.length_b   1.000
_cell.length_c   1.000
_cell.angle_alpha   90.00
_cell.angle_beta   90.00
_cell.angle_gamma   90.00
#
_symmetry.space_group_name_H-M   'P 1'
#
loop_
_entity.id
_entity.type
_entity.pdbx_description
1 polymer ?
#
loop_
_entity_poly.entity_id
_entity_poly.type
_entity_poly.pdbx_seq_one_letter_code
_entity_poly.pdbx_strand_id
1 'polypeptide(L)'
;EEWDSMTMKEFMDKHCWTEFAKEVLTAATKSINCNELHEVSLLYNLLGLKSGGGIIRITSIENGAQVKIMTGCIPIAHVKDMCMYYKRPLLEHQLSSFIIYEH
;
A
#
# COMPACT_ATOMS: atom_id res chain seq x y z
N GLU A 1 -6.93 14.59 -13.36
CA GLU A 1 -6.20 15.69 -12.70
C GLU A 1 -6.85 16.14 -11.40
N GLU A 2 -8.13 16.52 -11.38
CA GLU A 2 -8.80 17.06 -10.18
C GLU A 2 -8.58 16.24 -8.89
N TRP A 3 -8.77 14.92 -8.94
CA TRP A 3 -8.61 14.05 -7.76
C TRP A 3 -7.16 13.78 -7.39
N ASP A 4 -6.23 14.01 -8.31
CA ASP A 4 -4.80 13.84 -8.03
C ASP A 4 -4.19 15.10 -7.41
N SER A 5 -4.75 16.27 -7.76
CA SER A 5 -4.42 17.55 -7.14
C SER A 5 -5.06 17.77 -5.77
N MET A 6 -6.07 16.97 -5.41
CA MET A 6 -6.76 17.04 -4.12
C MET A 6 -6.18 16.03 -3.14
N THR A 7 -5.99 16.44 -1.89
CA THR A 7 -5.57 15.56 -0.80
C THR A 7 -6.75 14.84 -0.16
N MET A 8 -6.48 13.74 0.54
CA MET A 8 -7.48 13.06 1.37
C MET A 8 -8.09 13.98 2.44
N LYS A 9 -7.30 14.95 2.95
CA LYS A 9 -7.78 15.96 3.91
C LYS A 9 -8.82 16.88 3.28
N GLU A 10 -8.55 17.43 2.10
CA GLU A 10 -9.49 18.32 1.41
C GLU A 10 -10.79 17.61 1.03
N PHE A 11 -10.68 16.35 0.61
CA PHE A 11 -11.84 15.51 0.36
C PHE A 11 -12.67 15.31 1.64
N MET A 12 -12.02 14.97 2.75
CA MET A 12 -12.67 14.80 4.05
C MET A 12 -13.39 16.08 4.49
N ASP A 13 -12.71 17.23 4.42
CA ASP A 13 -13.28 18.51 4.86
C ASP A 13 -14.48 18.94 4.01
N LYS A 14 -14.50 18.57 2.72
CA LYS A 14 -15.59 18.90 1.78
C LYS A 14 -16.79 17.96 1.87
N HIS A 15 -16.56 16.68 2.17
CA HIS A 15 -17.59 15.64 2.03
C HIS A 15 -18.01 14.95 3.33
N CYS A 16 -17.21 15.04 4.41
CA CYS A 16 -17.52 14.43 5.70
C CYS A 16 -18.07 15.45 6.69
N TRP A 17 -19.33 15.28 7.09
CA TRP A 17 -20.08 16.23 7.91
C TRP A 17 -20.05 15.87 9.40
N THR A 18 -19.87 14.58 9.70
CA THR A 18 -19.87 14.06 11.06
C THR A 18 -18.42 13.83 11.52
N GLU A 19 -18.14 14.15 12.77
CA GLU A 19 -16.82 13.91 13.36
C GLU A 19 -16.45 12.43 13.33
N PHE A 20 -17.43 11.54 13.56
CA PHE A 20 -17.22 10.10 13.42
C PHE A 20 -16.73 9.69 12.03
N ALA A 21 -17.30 10.24 10.95
CA ALA A 21 -16.85 9.91 9.59
C ALA A 21 -15.41 10.40 9.34
N LYS A 22 -15.05 11.57 9.88
CA LYS A 22 -13.68 12.12 9.78
C LYS A 22 -12.69 11.26 10.54
N GLU A 23 -13.03 10.82 11.74
CA GLU A 23 -12.21 9.91 12.55
C GLU A 23 -11.99 8.57 11.85
N VAL A 24 -13.06 7.96 11.33
CA VAL A 24 -12.96 6.69 10.58
C VAL A 24 -12.10 6.84 9.35
N LEU A 25 -12.27 7.91 8.56
CA LEU A 25 -11.47 8.16 7.37
C LEU A 25 -10.00 8.42 7.72
N THR A 26 -9.77 9.10 8.84
CA THR A 26 -8.43 9.37 9.37
C THR A 26 -7.74 8.08 9.77
N ALA A 27 -8.40 7.26 10.57
CA ALA A 27 -7.89 5.97 11.00
C ALA A 27 -7.62 5.06 9.79
N ALA A 28 -8.56 4.96 8.85
CA ALA A 28 -8.40 4.15 7.64
C ALA A 28 -7.19 4.61 6.80
N THR A 29 -7.04 5.91 6.55
CA THR A 29 -5.92 6.43 5.75
C THR A 29 -4.57 6.16 6.41
N LYS A 30 -4.47 6.40 7.72
CA LYS A 30 -3.24 6.12 8.48
C LYS A 30 -2.92 4.63 8.55
N SER A 31 -3.91 3.77 8.76
CA SER A 31 -3.70 2.33 8.87
C SER A 31 -3.38 1.66 7.53
N ILE A 32 -3.93 2.16 6.42
CA ILE A 32 -3.72 1.57 5.09
C ILE A 32 -2.44 2.10 4.45
N ASN A 33 -2.20 3.40 4.53
CA ASN A 33 -1.10 4.06 3.81
C ASN A 33 0.07 4.48 4.70
N CYS A 34 -0.08 4.46 6.03
CA CYS A 34 0.93 4.94 6.99
C CYS A 34 1.32 6.42 6.82
N ASN A 35 0.44 7.23 6.24
CA ASN A 35 0.65 8.66 5.95
C ASN A 35 -0.46 9.53 6.58
N GLU A 36 -0.18 10.81 6.77
CA GLU A 36 -1.20 11.80 7.14
C GLU A 36 -2.09 12.19 5.95
N LEU A 37 -3.31 12.65 6.23
CA LEU A 37 -4.34 12.86 5.18
C LEU A 37 -3.99 14.00 4.22
N HIS A 38 -3.15 14.94 4.64
CA HIS A 38 -2.68 16.04 3.81
C HIS A 38 -1.47 15.65 2.93
N GLU A 39 -0.87 14.47 3.16
CA GLU A 39 0.28 13.98 2.40
C GLU A 39 -0.13 13.07 1.23
N VAL A 40 -1.39 12.66 1.18
CA VAL A 40 -1.87 11.63 0.24
C VAL A 40 -2.86 12.22 -0.75
N SER A 41 -2.55 12.08 -2.04
CA SER A 41 -3.48 12.33 -3.15
C SER A 41 -4.73 11.46 -3.01
N LEU A 42 -5.91 12.05 -3.20
CA LEU A 42 -7.19 11.34 -3.19
C LEU A 42 -7.20 10.24 -4.26
N LEU A 43 -6.72 10.55 -5.47
CA LEU A 43 -6.66 9.57 -6.57
C LEU A 43 -5.78 8.38 -6.20
N TYR A 44 -4.60 8.62 -5.63
CA TYR A 44 -3.69 7.55 -5.19
C TYR A 44 -4.38 6.63 -4.18
N ASN A 45 -5.04 7.21 -3.18
CA ASN A 45 -5.73 6.43 -2.15
C ASN A 45 -6.88 5.60 -2.74
N LEU A 46 -7.72 6.20 -3.59
CA LEU A 46 -8.83 5.49 -4.25
C LEU A 46 -8.33 4.36 -5.15
N LEU A 47 -7.22 4.56 -5.86
CA LEU A 47 -6.62 3.53 -6.70
C LEU A 47 -6.07 2.37 -5.85
N GLY A 48 -5.41 2.67 -4.74
CA GLY A 48 -4.95 1.67 -3.77
C GLY A 48 -6.11 0.84 -3.22
N LEU A 49 -7.18 1.51 -2.78
CA LEU A 49 -8.40 0.86 -2.31
C LEU A 49 -9.02 -0.04 -3.39
N LYS A 50 -9.18 0.46 -4.61
CA LYS A 50 -9.74 -0.31 -5.73
C LYS A 50 -8.88 -1.54 -6.04
N SER A 51 -7.57 -1.39 -6.07
CA SER A 51 -6.62 -2.46 -6.40
C SER A 51 -6.57 -3.54 -5.32
N GLY A 52 -6.78 -3.18 -4.05
CA GLY A 52 -6.91 -4.14 -2.94
C GLY A 52 -8.30 -4.80 -2.82
N GLY A 53 -9.24 -4.49 -3.72
CA GLY A 53 -10.60 -5.04 -3.73
C GLY A 53 -11.60 -4.30 -2.85
N GLY A 54 -11.36 -3.02 -2.60
CA GLY A 54 -12.24 -2.12 -1.84
C GLY A 54 -11.90 -2.01 -0.37
N ILE A 55 -12.47 -1.00 0.28
CA ILE A 55 -12.16 -0.67 1.68
C ILE A 55 -12.51 -1.79 2.65
N ILE A 56 -13.67 -2.44 2.48
CA ILE A 56 -14.12 -3.54 3.33
C ILE A 56 -13.10 -4.68 3.30
N ARG A 57 -12.63 -5.06 2.11
CA ARG A 57 -11.69 -6.18 1.96
C ARG A 57 -10.33 -5.87 2.59
N ILE A 58 -9.84 -4.64 2.41
CA ILE A 58 -8.55 -4.19 2.97
C ILE A 58 -8.60 -4.11 4.50
N THR A 59 -9.71 -3.65 5.08
CA THR A 59 -9.84 -3.48 6.54
C THR A 59 -10.32 -4.74 7.27
N SER A 60 -10.83 -5.74 6.57
CA SER A 60 -11.34 -6.97 7.18
C SER A 60 -10.24 -7.97 7.56
N ILE A 61 -10.48 -8.70 8.65
CA ILE A 61 -9.64 -9.80 9.11
C ILE A 61 -10.07 -11.11 8.47
N GLU A 62 -11.36 -11.44 8.57
CA GLU A 62 -11.92 -12.66 7.98
C GLU A 62 -12.14 -12.48 6.48
N ASN A 63 -11.60 -13.41 5.68
CA ASN A 63 -11.61 -13.34 4.21
C ASN A 63 -11.10 -11.99 3.63
N GLY A 64 -10.29 -11.26 4.40
CA GLY A 64 -9.78 -9.95 4.08
C GLY A 64 -8.28 -9.93 3.84
N ALA A 65 -7.71 -8.73 3.74
CA ALA A 65 -6.28 -8.56 3.47
C ALA A 65 -5.38 -8.89 4.68
N GLN A 66 -5.93 -8.92 5.89
CA GLN A 66 -5.16 -9.14 7.12
C GLN A 66 -5.06 -10.63 7.52
N VAL A 67 -5.49 -11.54 6.64
CA VAL A 67 -5.41 -12.98 6.89
C VAL A 67 -3.93 -13.39 7.03
N LYS A 68 -3.62 -14.05 8.14
CA LYS A 68 -2.26 -14.51 8.43
C LYS A 68 -1.89 -15.70 7.54
N ILE A 69 -0.73 -15.63 6.90
CA ILE A 69 -0.10 -16.77 6.25
C ILE A 69 0.46 -17.69 7.35
N MET A 70 0.02 -18.95 7.38
CA MET A 70 0.33 -19.90 8.46
C MET A 70 1.83 -20.16 8.65
N THR A 71 2.61 -20.11 7.57
CA THR A 71 4.08 -20.28 7.59
C THR A 71 4.85 -18.97 7.81
N GLY A 72 4.16 -17.82 7.86
CA GLY A 72 4.80 -16.51 7.84
C GLY A 72 5.36 -16.15 6.45
N CYS A 73 5.78 -14.89 6.28
CA CYS A 73 6.23 -14.37 4.98
C CYS A 73 7.71 -14.70 4.68
N ILE A 74 8.55 -14.84 5.71
CA ILE A 74 9.99 -15.06 5.57
C ILE A 74 10.31 -16.39 4.86
N PRO A 75 9.65 -17.52 5.17
CA PRO A 75 9.92 -18.76 4.46
C PRO A 75 9.55 -18.72 2.98
N ILE A 76 8.56 -17.91 2.57
CA ILE A 76 8.19 -17.75 1.16
C ILE A 76 9.34 -17.12 0.35
N ALA A 77 9.99 -16.09 0.91
CA ALA A 77 11.17 -15.48 0.28
C ALA A 77 12.31 -16.51 0.14
N HIS A 78 12.60 -17.26 1.20
CA HIS A 78 13.64 -18.29 1.19
C HIS A 78 13.35 -19.41 0.16
N VAL A 79 12.11 -19.88 0.06
CA VAL A 79 11.72 -20.89 -0.95
C VAL A 79 11.93 -20.35 -2.35
N LYS A 80 11.57 -19.08 -2.61
CA LYS A 80 11.80 -18.45 -3.92
C LYS A 80 13.30 -18.35 -4.25
N ASP A 81 14.13 -17.98 -3.28
CA ASP A 81 15.58 -17.93 -3.45
C ASP A 81 16.18 -19.31 -3.73
N MET A 82 15.70 -20.36 -3.05
CA MET A 82 16.09 -21.75 -3.32
C MET A 82 15.69 -22.21 -4.73
N CYS A 83 14.52 -21.80 -5.23
CA CYS A 83 14.06 -22.14 -6.57
C CYS A 83 14.81 -21.38 -7.69
N MET A 84 15.46 -20.25 -7.38
CA MET A 84 16.19 -19.41 -8.35
C MET A 84 17.61 -19.92 -8.67
N TYR A 85 17.83 -21.24 -8.65
CA TYR A 85 19.12 -21.97 -8.68
C TYR A 85 20.24 -21.45 -9.62
N TYR A 86 19.93 -20.68 -10.68
CA TYR A 86 20.89 -20.08 -11.62
C TYR A 86 21.28 -18.60 -11.35
N LYS A 87 20.56 -17.87 -10.48
CA LYS A 87 20.88 -16.49 -10.11
C LYS A 87 20.97 -16.40 -8.59
N ARG A 88 22.20 -16.49 -8.07
CA ARG A 88 22.47 -16.36 -6.64
C ARG A 88 22.06 -14.93 -6.19
N PRO A 89 21.13 -14.76 -5.24
CA PRO A 89 20.77 -13.43 -4.75
C PRO A 89 21.98 -12.80 -4.05
N LEU A 90 22.32 -11.57 -4.44
CA LEU A 90 23.40 -10.78 -3.84
C LEU A 90 22.88 -10.07 -2.59
N LEU A 91 22.83 -10.81 -1.48
CA LEU A 91 22.58 -10.25 -0.16
C LEU A 91 23.78 -9.34 0.17
N GLU A 92 23.53 -8.11 0.60
CA GLU A 92 24.54 -7.05 0.92
C GLU A 92 25.05 -6.18 -0.24
N HIS A 93 24.56 -6.38 -1.47
CA HIS A 93 24.96 -5.51 -2.59
C HIS A 93 24.00 -4.33 -2.79
N GLN A 94 24.40 -3.14 -2.33
CA GLN A 94 23.69 -1.90 -2.63
C GLN A 94 24.01 -1.44 -4.06
N LEU A 95 22.98 -1.20 -4.87
CA LEU A 95 23.17 -0.62 -6.20
C LEU A 95 23.58 0.86 -6.07
N SER A 96 24.79 1.19 -6.54
CA SER A 96 25.35 2.56 -6.52
C SER A 96 25.27 3.25 -7.87
N SER A 97 25.26 2.50 -8.97
CA SER A 97 25.07 2.99 -10.33
C SER A 97 24.44 1.91 -11.21
N PHE A 98 23.72 2.33 -12.25
CA PHE A 98 23.13 1.45 -13.25
C PHE A 98 23.27 2.10 -14.62
N ILE A 99 23.83 1.38 -15.60
CA ILE A 99 24.00 1.86 -16.97
C ILE A 99 23.00 1.10 -17.85
N ILE A 100 22.12 1.84 -18.51
CA ILE A 100 21.22 1.31 -19.52
C ILE A 100 21.85 1.60 -20.88
N TYR A 101 22.11 0.55 -21.64
CA TYR A 101 22.49 0.67 -23.05
C TYR A 101 21.20 0.66 -23.87
N GLU A 102 20.86 1.78 -24.51
CA GLU A 102 19.86 1.80 -25.57
C GLU A 102 20.53 1.34 -26.88
N HIS A 103 19.89 0.39 -27.56
CA HIS A 103 20.26 -0.09 -28.88
C HIS A 103 19.49 0.66 -29.97
#